data_AF-A0A432JAC8-F1
#
_entry.id   AF-A0A432JAC8-F1
#
_cell.length_a   1.000
_cell.length_b   1.000
_cell.length_c   1.000
_cell.angle_alpha   90.00
_cell.angle_beta   90.00
_cell.angle_gamma   90.00
#
_symmetry.space_group_name_H-M   'P 1'
#
loop_
_entity.id
_entity.type
_entity.pdbx_description
1 polymer ?
#
loop_
_entity_poly.entity_id
_entity_poly.type
_entity_poly.pdbx_seq_one_letter_code
_entity_poly.pdbx_strand_id
1 'polypeptide(L)'
;MDGKNICVNQPVTMTHELFHAFGAVAPCAPNYASDDDGLLSAHVDDDSNYLMYSGDRFGIPIKLDEGHDDYFDHDIPGCVDTADSPYLEPRG
;
A
#
# COMPACT_ATOMS: atom_id res chain seq x y z
N MET A 1 14.59 15.04 19.91
CA MET A 1 14.79 13.88 19.02
C MET A 1 13.75 14.07 17.95
N ASP A 2 14.16 14.81 16.93
CA ASP A 2 13.26 15.68 16.18
C ASP A 2 12.77 15.00 14.92
N GLY A 3 11.51 15.30 14.60
CA GLY A 3 10.69 14.55 13.68
C GLY A 3 11.21 14.48 12.25
N LYS A 4 11.14 13.27 11.71
CA LYS A 4 10.35 12.90 10.54
C LYS A 4 10.61 11.41 10.31
N ASN A 5 9.63 10.57 10.59
CA ASN A 5 9.68 9.19 10.12
C ASN A 5 8.95 9.09 8.76
N ILE A 6 9.19 10.08 7.90
CA ILE A 6 8.94 9.95 6.48
C ILE A 6 9.96 8.93 6.01
N CYS A 7 9.51 7.74 5.62
CA CYS A 7 10.08 7.04 4.48
C CYS A 7 11.63 6.97 4.47
N VAL A 8 12.25 6.62 5.61
CA VAL A 8 13.71 6.74 5.84
C VAL A 8 14.55 5.71 5.05
N ASN A 9 13.91 4.79 4.35
CA ASN A 9 14.57 3.84 3.44
C ASN A 9 14.11 4.11 2.00
N GLN A 10 14.96 4.75 1.19
CA GLN A 10 14.64 5.16 -0.18
C GLN A 10 14.06 4.01 -1.04
N PRO A 11 14.61 2.78 -1.00
CA PRO A 11 13.99 1.61 -1.61
C PRO A 11 12.52 1.36 -1.23
N VAL A 12 12.18 1.45 0.06
CA VAL A 12 10.80 1.22 0.54
C VAL A 12 9.87 2.28 0.00
N THR A 13 10.30 3.54 0.07
CA THR A 13 9.54 4.67 -0.47
C THR A 13 9.29 4.52 -1.96
N MET A 14 10.33 4.18 -2.73
CA MET A 14 10.18 3.94 -4.15
C MET A 14 9.20 2.80 -4.43
N THR A 15 9.25 1.73 -3.63
CA THR A 15 8.34 0.59 -3.79
C THR A 15 6.91 0.99 -3.45
N HIS A 16 6.68 1.73 -2.36
CA HIS A 16 5.37 2.26 -1.96
C HIS A 16 4.74 3.10 -3.08
N GLU A 17 5.48 4.04 -3.66
CA GLU A 17 4.97 4.87 -4.76
C GLU A 17 4.75 4.07 -6.07
N LEU A 18 5.55 3.03 -6.31
CA LEU A 18 5.28 2.10 -7.43
C LEU A 18 3.98 1.33 -7.20
N PHE A 19 3.70 0.91 -5.98
CA PHE A 19 2.43 0.26 -5.64
C PHE A 19 1.23 1.18 -5.87
N HIS A 20 1.34 2.46 -5.53
CA HIS A 20 0.37 3.47 -5.96
C HIS A 20 0.20 3.50 -7.48
N ALA A 21 1.30 3.53 -8.23
CA ALA A 21 1.25 3.53 -9.70
C ALA A 21 0.65 2.24 -10.28
N PHE A 22 0.73 1.12 -9.55
CA PHE A 22 0.21 -0.18 -9.97
C PHE A 22 -1.25 -0.43 -9.58
N GLY A 23 -1.83 0.41 -8.73
CA GLY A 23 -3.26 0.39 -8.40
C GLY A 23 -3.58 0.30 -6.90
N ALA A 24 -2.58 0.20 -6.02
CA ALA A 24 -2.79 0.14 -4.58
C ALA A 24 -3.00 1.53 -3.95
N VAL A 25 -3.83 1.69 -2.92
CA VAL A 25 -4.89 0.79 -2.47
C VAL A 25 -6.20 1.27 -3.10
N ALA A 26 -6.99 0.35 -3.67
CA ALA A 26 -8.27 0.73 -4.25
C ALA A 26 -9.34 0.99 -3.16
N PRO A 27 -10.27 1.95 -3.34
CA PRO A 27 -11.32 2.26 -2.34
C PRO A 27 -12.27 1.13 -1.95
N CYS A 28 -12.21 0.00 -2.64
CA CYS A 28 -12.98 -1.21 -2.36
C CYS A 28 -12.30 -2.12 -1.33
N ALA A 29 -11.04 -1.88 -0.98
CA ALA A 29 -10.31 -2.64 0.02
C ALA A 29 -10.99 -2.52 1.41
N PRO A 30 -11.15 -3.61 2.17
CA PRO A 30 -11.75 -3.64 3.50
C PRO A 30 -11.16 -2.63 4.48
N ASN A 31 -9.84 -2.46 4.47
CA ASN A 31 -9.11 -1.56 5.38
C ASN A 31 -8.66 -0.27 4.69
N TYR A 32 -9.31 0.13 3.58
CA TYR A 32 -9.00 1.37 2.88
C TYR A 32 -9.09 2.57 3.83
N ALA A 33 -7.96 3.24 4.02
CA ALA A 33 -7.90 4.49 4.76
C ALA A 33 -8.48 5.61 3.89
N SER A 34 -9.50 6.29 4.40
CA SER A 34 -10.08 7.50 3.79
C SER A 34 -9.97 8.68 4.74
N ASP A 35 -9.46 9.81 4.25
CA ASP A 35 -9.42 11.09 4.97
C ASP A 35 -10.05 12.22 4.15
N ASP A 36 -10.54 13.25 4.84
CA ASP A 36 -11.20 14.41 4.21
C ASP A 36 -10.21 15.30 3.42
N ASP A 37 -8.94 15.23 3.77
CA ASP A 37 -7.81 15.99 3.23
C ASP A 37 -7.01 15.23 2.14
N GLY A 38 -7.34 13.96 1.89
CA GLY A 38 -6.86 13.16 0.77
C GLY A 38 -5.41 12.66 0.87
N LEU A 39 -4.72 12.91 1.97
CA LEU A 39 -3.31 12.52 2.17
C LEU A 39 -3.17 11.06 2.61
N LEU A 40 -4.14 10.54 3.36
CA LEU A 40 -4.21 9.16 3.82
C LEU A 40 -5.03 8.27 2.88
N SER A 41 -5.77 8.88 1.95
CA SER A 41 -6.44 8.15 0.87
C SER A 41 -5.46 7.28 0.07
N ALA A 42 -5.96 6.18 -0.50
CA ALA A 42 -5.17 5.17 -1.22
C ALA A 42 -4.17 4.35 -0.37
N HIS A 43 -4.44 4.23 0.93
CA HIS A 43 -3.64 3.45 1.88
C HIS A 43 -4.53 2.46 2.68
N VAL A 44 -3.92 1.71 3.60
CA VAL A 44 -4.58 0.89 4.63
C VAL A 44 -4.28 1.42 6.04
N ASP A 45 -5.13 1.14 7.03
CA ASP A 45 -4.94 1.62 8.42
C ASP A 45 -4.92 0.53 9.51
N ASP A 46 -4.93 -0.74 9.13
CA ASP A 46 -5.09 -1.89 10.03
C ASP A 46 -3.76 -2.52 10.52
N ASP A 47 -2.73 -2.65 9.67
CA ASP A 47 -1.38 -3.10 10.06
C ASP A 47 -0.29 -2.09 9.70
N SER A 48 0.37 -1.55 10.72
CA SER A 48 1.52 -0.64 10.56
C SER A 48 2.72 -1.24 9.83
N ASN A 49 2.77 -2.57 9.70
CA ASN A 49 3.82 -3.25 8.96
C ASN A 49 3.55 -3.33 7.45
N TYR A 50 2.34 -3.03 6.97
CA TYR A 50 2.03 -3.08 5.53
C TYR A 50 2.72 -1.96 4.76
N LEU A 51 3.15 -2.26 3.53
CA LEU A 51 3.83 -1.31 2.65
C LEU A 51 2.98 -0.08 2.39
N MET A 52 1.65 -0.26 2.28
CA MET A 52 0.69 0.81 2.01
C MET A 52 0.03 1.37 3.27
N TYR A 53 0.64 1.24 4.45
CA TYR A 53 0.10 1.80 5.68
C TYR A 53 0.02 3.34 5.63
N SER A 54 -1.11 3.89 6.06
CA SER A 54 -1.42 5.33 6.03
C SER A 54 -0.65 6.16 7.06
N GLY A 55 -0.13 5.53 8.12
CA GLY A 55 0.51 6.25 9.20
C GLY A 55 1.96 6.70 8.92
N ASP A 56 2.39 7.73 9.64
CA ASP A 56 3.74 8.30 9.54
C ASP A 56 4.89 7.37 9.98
N ARG A 57 4.62 6.10 10.33
CA ARG A 57 5.63 5.17 10.87
C ARG A 57 5.33 3.74 10.45
N PHE A 58 6.20 3.18 9.62
CA PHE A 58 6.21 1.74 9.37
C PHE A 58 6.70 0.95 10.58
N GLY A 59 6.07 -0.19 10.80
CA GLY A 59 6.62 -1.25 11.62
C GLY A 59 7.76 -2.01 10.94
N ILE A 60 8.40 -2.91 11.68
CA ILE A 60 9.52 -3.74 11.20
C ILE A 60 9.23 -5.20 11.59
N PRO A 61 9.27 -6.16 10.65
CA PRO A 61 9.58 -5.98 9.22
C PRO A 61 8.42 -5.36 8.45
N ILE A 62 8.74 -4.66 7.35
CA ILE A 62 7.74 -4.25 6.36
C ILE A 62 7.29 -5.50 5.60
N LYS A 63 5.98 -5.61 5.42
CA LYS A 63 5.30 -6.66 4.69
C LYS A 63 4.56 -6.05 3.51
N LEU A 64 4.20 -6.89 2.56
CA LEU A 64 3.38 -6.43 1.45
C LEU A 64 1.93 -6.35 1.92
N ASP A 65 1.17 -7.42 1.81
CA ASP A 65 -0.23 -7.49 2.24
C ASP A 65 -0.44 -8.87 2.90
N GLU A 66 0.04 -9.01 4.14
CA GLU A 66 0.07 -10.33 4.82
C GLU A 66 -1.32 -10.74 5.28
N GLY A 67 -2.07 -11.36 4.38
CA GLY A 67 -3.49 -11.65 4.59
C GLY A 67 -4.22 -11.74 3.27
N HIS A 68 -3.69 -11.06 2.24
CA HIS A 68 -4.23 -11.05 0.89
C HIS A 68 -5.67 -10.53 0.88
N ASP A 69 -5.92 -9.48 1.65
CA ASP A 69 -7.26 -8.98 1.92
C ASP A 69 -7.45 -7.49 1.64
N ASP A 70 -6.44 -6.76 1.12
CA ASP A 70 -6.58 -5.35 0.81
C ASP A 70 -6.18 -4.95 -0.62
N TYR A 71 -4.94 -5.20 -1.07
CA TYR A 71 -4.45 -4.63 -2.33
C TYR A 71 -3.50 -5.50 -3.15
N PHE A 72 -3.00 -6.63 -2.63
CA PHE A 72 -2.07 -7.48 -3.38
C PHE A 72 -2.43 -8.97 -3.26
N ASP A 73 -2.63 -9.60 -4.42
CA ASP A 73 -2.92 -11.04 -4.59
C ASP A 73 -4.13 -11.48 -3.74
N HIS A 74 -5.19 -10.68 -3.77
CA HIS A 74 -6.43 -10.86 -3.03
C HIS A 74 -7.55 -11.41 -3.92
N ASP A 75 -8.63 -11.92 -3.32
CA ASP A 75 -9.81 -12.43 -4.05
C ASP A 75 -11.03 -11.48 -3.99
N ILE A 76 -10.84 -10.17 -3.81
CA ILE A 76 -11.94 -9.20 -3.65
C ILE A 76 -12.64 -8.94 -5.00
N PRO A 77 -13.90 -9.37 -5.20
CA PRO A 77 -14.54 -9.26 -6.51
C PRO A 77 -14.78 -7.81 -6.93
N GLY A 78 -14.25 -7.45 -8.10
CA GLY A 78 -14.41 -6.11 -8.66
C GLY A 78 -13.49 -5.05 -8.04
N CYS A 79 -12.52 -5.46 -7.22
CA CYS A 79 -11.45 -4.60 -6.74
C CYS A 79 -10.20 -4.76 -7.62
N VAL A 80 -9.42 -3.68 -7.77
CA VAL A 80 -8.16 -3.74 -8.50
C VAL A 80 -7.16 -4.49 -7.64
N ASP A 81 -6.65 -5.60 -8.16
CA ASP A 81 -5.54 -6.30 -7.54
C ASP A 81 -4.22 -5.78 -8.13
N THR A 82 -3.29 -5.37 -7.27
CA THR A 82 -1.98 -4.91 -7.71
C THR A 82 -1.17 -6.02 -8.39
N ALA A 83 -1.38 -7.28 -8.03
CA ALA A 83 -0.73 -8.43 -8.65
C ALA A 83 -1.10 -8.58 -10.14
N ASP A 84 -2.28 -8.10 -10.55
CA ASP A 84 -2.76 -8.10 -11.94
C ASP A 84 -2.26 -6.89 -12.75
N SER A 85 -1.40 -6.05 -12.16
CA SER A 85 -0.92 -4.84 -12.84
C SER A 85 -0.09 -5.19 -14.09
N PRO A 86 -0.39 -4.59 -15.27
CA PRO A 86 0.31 -4.88 -16.52
C PRO A 86 1.78 -4.42 -16.52
N TYR A 87 2.21 -3.72 -15.47
CA TYR A 87 3.59 -3.30 -15.26
C TYR A 87 4.44 -4.35 -14.52
N LEU A 88 3.81 -5.35 -13.87
CA LEU A 88 4.49 -6.45 -13.17
C LEU A 88 4.73 -7.67 -14.06
N GLU A 89 3.95 -7.82 -15.13
CA GLU A 89 4.19 -8.84 -16.13
C GLU A 89 5.38 -8.46 -17.03
N PRO A 90 6.41 -9.33 -17.17
CA PRO A 90 7.39 -9.14 -18.21
C PRO A 90 6.68 -9.19 -19.56
N ARG A 91 6.88 -8.15 -20.39
CA ARG A 91 6.47 -8.23 -21.80
C ARG A 91 7.19 -9.44 -22.40
N GLY A 92 6.39 -10.40 -22.89
CA GLY A 92 6.86 -11.68 -23.44
C GLY A 92 7.95 -11.56 -24.50
#